data_AF-A0A2U1S4B4-F1
#
_entry.id   AF-A0A2U1S4B4-F1
#
_cell.length_a   1.000
_cell.length_b   1.000
_cell.length_c   1.000
_cell.angle_alpha   90.00
_cell.angle_beta   90.00
_cell.angle_gamma   90.00
#
_symmetry.space_group_name_H-M   'P 1'
#
loop_
_entity.id
_entity.type
_entity.pdbx_description
1 polymer ?
#
loop_
_entity_poly.entity_id
_entity_poly.type
_entity_poly.pdbx_seq_one_letter_code
_entity_poly.pdbx_strand_id
1 'polypeptide(L)'
;MKRCFLALLVAATFLVGCGSIQEHSKLAMPVDRTLRTGPGGVVFRIERSRDLANIYGRADLWGRKIDTGYEELRYVGLSDDGQVVFRFREQQILSNETTLTQMGGLAAFGAQGSTAAATAIGPAQAHIQVLPPQEVEFKHDFARKATLEYAGVRILILGATPSELTYALEKPE
;
A
#
# COMPACT_ATOMS: atom_id res chain seq x y z
N MET A 1 0.15 34.60 -39.23
CA MET A 1 1.29 34.17 -38.38
C MET A 1 0.98 33.96 -36.89
N LYS A 2 -0.06 34.59 -36.30
CA LYS A 2 -0.40 34.44 -34.86
C LYS A 2 -1.11 33.12 -34.49
N ARG A 3 -1.72 32.42 -35.45
CA ARG A 3 -2.47 31.16 -35.20
C ARG A 3 -1.57 29.91 -35.08
N CYS A 4 -0.38 29.90 -35.68
CA CYS A 4 0.59 28.80 -35.51
C CYS A 4 1.29 28.82 -34.15
N PHE A 5 1.48 30.01 -33.56
CA PHE A 5 2.19 30.15 -32.28
C PHE A 5 1.34 29.64 -31.09
N LEU A 6 0.01 29.77 -31.19
CA LEU A 6 -0.92 29.26 -30.18
C LEU A 6 -1.03 27.73 -30.20
N ALA A 7 -0.95 27.11 -31.39
CA ALA A 7 -0.96 25.65 -31.54
C ALA A 7 0.31 24.99 -30.95
N LEU A 8 1.45 25.66 -31.03
CA LEU A 8 2.71 25.16 -30.44
C LEU A 8 2.69 25.22 -28.90
N LEU A 9 2.03 26.23 -28.32
CA LEU A 9 1.92 26.41 -26.86
C LEU A 9 0.97 25.36 -26.22
N VAL A 10 -0.12 25.01 -26.92
CA VAL A 10 -1.09 23.99 -26.45
C VAL A 10 -0.52 22.57 -26.61
N ALA A 11 0.33 22.33 -27.60
CA ALA A 11 1.05 21.06 -27.74
C ALA A 11 2.11 20.85 -26.63
N ALA A 12 2.73 21.93 -26.14
CA ALA A 12 3.73 21.86 -25.08
C ALA A 12 3.15 21.48 -23.70
N THR A 13 1.87 21.76 -23.43
CA THR A 13 1.22 21.43 -22.14
C THR A 13 0.84 19.97 -21.98
N PHE A 14 0.83 19.15 -23.05
CA PHE A 14 0.50 17.73 -22.96
C PHE A 14 1.70 16.83 -22.62
N LEU A 15 2.93 17.35 -22.62
CA LEU A 15 4.16 16.54 -22.45
C LEU A 15 4.64 16.41 -20.99
N VAL A 16 3.94 17.01 -20.02
CA VAL A 16 4.36 17.02 -18.60
C VAL A 16 3.70 15.89 -17.79
N GLY A 17 2.82 15.07 -18.38
CA GLY A 17 2.02 14.05 -17.69
C GLY A 17 2.73 12.73 -17.34
N CYS A 18 4.05 12.71 -17.16
CA CYS A 18 4.76 11.49 -16.76
C CYS A 18 5.03 11.54 -15.25
N GLY A 19 4.13 10.94 -14.47
CA GLY A 19 4.14 10.99 -13.01
C GLY A 19 5.38 10.35 -12.38
N SER A 20 5.84 10.93 -11.27
CA SER A 20 6.80 10.30 -10.36
C SER A 20 6.18 9.06 -9.73
N ILE A 21 7.00 8.06 -9.37
CA ILE A 21 6.54 6.90 -8.59
C ILE A 21 6.02 7.40 -7.24
N GLN A 22 4.75 7.12 -6.93
CA GLN A 22 4.14 7.48 -5.65
C GLN A 22 4.01 6.26 -4.74
N GLU A 23 4.11 6.52 -3.44
CA GLU A 23 3.71 5.57 -2.40
C GLU A 23 2.26 5.86 -1.99
N HIS A 24 1.52 4.79 -1.76
CA HIS A 24 0.10 4.83 -1.43
C HIS A 24 -0.15 4.00 -0.18
N SER A 25 -0.76 4.64 0.81
CA SER A 25 -1.22 4.00 2.04
C SER A 25 -2.74 3.99 2.07
N LYS A 26 -3.32 2.82 2.34
CA LYS A 26 -4.77 2.65 2.44
C LYS A 26 -5.14 1.94 3.73
N LEU A 27 -6.03 2.55 4.50
CA LEU A 27 -6.64 1.91 5.67
C LEU A 27 -7.63 0.84 5.18
N ALA A 28 -7.42 -0.41 5.59
CA ALA A 28 -8.26 -1.54 5.23
C ALA A 28 -9.58 -1.58 6.04
N MET A 29 -9.57 -0.93 7.21
CA MET A 29 -10.72 -0.88 8.11
C MET A 29 -11.62 0.31 7.81
N PRO A 30 -12.93 0.17 8.05
CA PRO A 30 -13.88 1.27 7.96
C PRO A 30 -13.62 2.34 9.03
N VAL A 31 -13.84 3.60 8.68
CA VAL A 31 -13.75 4.75 9.58
C VAL A 31 -15.12 5.22 10.03
N ASP A 32 -15.15 6.07 11.06
CA ASP A 32 -16.33 6.80 11.55
C ASP A 32 -17.49 5.90 12.00
N ARG A 33 -17.18 4.66 12.42
CA ARG A 33 -18.14 3.74 13.00
C ARG A 33 -17.53 2.96 14.16
N THR A 34 -18.39 2.55 15.08
CA THR A 34 -18.00 1.69 16.20
C THR A 34 -17.70 0.27 15.70
N LEU A 35 -16.51 -0.20 16.04
CA LEU A 35 -15.98 -1.52 15.73
C LEU A 35 -15.74 -2.31 17.02
N ARG A 36 -15.75 -3.63 16.88
CA ARG A 36 -15.49 -4.56 17.97
C ARG A 36 -14.54 -5.64 17.51
N THR A 37 -13.62 -6.03 18.37
CA THR A 37 -12.64 -7.08 18.07
C THR A 37 -12.27 -7.83 19.35
N GLY A 38 -12.00 -9.13 19.23
CA GLY A 38 -11.53 -9.96 20.35
C GLY A 38 -10.00 -9.98 20.46
N PRO A 39 -9.45 -10.65 21.48
CA PRO A 39 -8.02 -10.93 21.60
C PRO A 39 -7.43 -11.57 20.33
N GLY A 40 -6.28 -11.08 19.88
CA GLY A 40 -5.65 -11.42 18.60
C GLY A 40 -6.27 -10.74 17.37
N GLY A 41 -7.39 -10.04 17.54
CA GLY A 41 -8.11 -9.35 16.50
C GLY A 41 -7.41 -8.07 16.04
N VAL A 42 -7.59 -7.74 14.76
CA VAL A 42 -7.02 -6.54 14.14
C VAL A 42 -7.86 -5.32 14.55
N VAL A 43 -7.18 -4.27 15.00
CA VAL A 43 -7.75 -2.96 15.34
C VAL A 43 -7.69 -2.07 14.11
N PHE A 44 -6.51 -1.97 13.50
CA PHE A 44 -6.38 -1.35 12.19
C PHE A 44 -5.30 -2.05 11.37
N ARG A 45 -5.41 -1.92 10.05
CA ARG A 45 -4.37 -2.34 9.11
C ARG A 45 -4.26 -1.31 8.00
N ILE A 46 -3.05 -0.84 7.76
CA ILE A 46 -2.70 0.06 6.66
C ILE A 46 -1.90 -0.75 5.65
N GLU A 47 -2.42 -0.87 4.45
CA GLU A 47 -1.74 -1.51 3.32
C GLU A 47 -0.91 -0.46 2.60
N ARG A 48 0.36 -0.77 2.35
CA ARG A 48 1.29 0.10 1.64
C ARG A 48 1.54 -0.48 0.26
N SER A 49 1.32 0.31 -0.77
CA SER A 49 1.64 -0.04 -2.15
C SER A 49 2.40 1.09 -2.81
N ARG A 50 3.17 0.78 -3.84
CA ARG A 50 3.85 1.79 -4.65
C ARG A 50 3.57 1.58 -6.13
N ASP A 51 3.68 2.65 -6.90
CA ASP A 51 3.57 2.54 -8.35
C ASP A 51 4.71 1.68 -8.92
N LEU A 52 4.36 0.87 -9.92
CA LEU A 52 5.33 0.06 -10.64
C LEU A 52 6.21 0.97 -11.50
N ALA A 53 7.52 0.71 -11.50
CA ALA A 53 8.43 1.46 -12.35
C ALA A 53 8.31 1.00 -13.81
N ASN A 54 8.25 1.94 -14.76
CA ASN A 54 8.32 1.69 -16.19
C ASN A 54 9.78 1.67 -16.69
N ILE A 55 9.96 1.44 -18.00
CA ILE A 55 11.29 1.35 -18.64
C ILE A 55 12.14 2.63 -18.53
N TYR A 56 11.50 3.76 -18.24
CA TYR A 56 12.13 5.06 -18.04
C TYR A 56 12.27 5.41 -16.55
N GLY A 57 12.02 4.46 -15.64
CA GLY A 57 12.09 4.65 -14.19
C GLY A 57 10.99 5.54 -13.60
N ARG A 58 9.89 5.77 -14.34
CA ARG A 58 8.74 6.57 -13.92
C ARG A 58 7.54 5.68 -13.57
N ALA A 59 6.48 6.27 -13.03
CA ALA A 59 5.26 5.52 -12.76
C ALA A 59 4.74 4.86 -14.05
N ASP A 60 4.24 3.63 -13.91
CA ASP A 60 3.67 2.88 -15.01
C ASP A 60 2.51 3.63 -15.67
N LEU A 61 2.50 3.65 -17.00
CA LEU A 61 1.45 4.32 -17.78
C LEU A 61 0.08 3.65 -17.57
N TRP A 62 0.07 2.36 -17.28
CA TRP A 62 -1.15 1.60 -16.97
C TRP A 62 -1.56 1.67 -15.50
N GLY A 63 -0.83 2.41 -14.65
CA GLY A 63 -1.20 2.64 -13.26
C GLY A 63 -1.16 1.39 -12.37
N ARG A 64 -0.40 0.36 -12.77
CA ARG A 64 -0.22 -0.84 -11.94
C ARG A 64 0.61 -0.52 -10.71
N LYS A 65 0.27 -1.20 -9.62
CA LYS A 65 0.89 -1.02 -8.30
C LYS A 65 1.41 -2.37 -7.80
N ILE A 66 2.40 -2.30 -6.93
CA ILE A 66 2.91 -3.46 -6.22
C ILE A 66 2.76 -3.27 -4.72
N ASP A 67 2.57 -4.37 -4.02
CA ASP A 67 2.53 -4.40 -2.57
C ASP A 67 3.93 -4.18 -2.00
N THR A 68 4.02 -3.31 -0.99
CA THR A 68 5.27 -3.01 -0.25
C THR A 68 5.16 -3.46 1.21
N GLY A 69 4.04 -4.07 1.59
CA GLY A 69 3.77 -4.59 2.91
C GLY A 69 2.65 -3.84 3.63
N TYR A 70 2.61 -3.97 4.95
CA TYR A 70 1.52 -3.42 5.75
C TYR A 70 1.97 -3.11 7.18
N GLU A 71 1.19 -2.26 7.82
CA GLU A 71 1.28 -1.92 9.23
C GLU A 71 -0.03 -2.32 9.89
N GLU A 72 0.05 -3.06 11.00
CA GLU A 72 -1.12 -3.65 11.66
C GLU A 72 -1.02 -3.48 13.16
N LEU A 73 -2.12 -3.02 13.78
CA LEU A 73 -2.27 -3.03 15.22
C LEU A 73 -3.30 -4.09 15.61
N ARG A 74 -2.92 -4.96 16.54
CA ARG A 74 -3.80 -5.99 17.10
C ARG A 74 -4.06 -5.75 18.56
N TYR A 75 -5.27 -6.08 18.98
CA TYR A 75 -5.63 -6.16 20.39
C TYR A 75 -5.13 -7.50 20.94
N VAL A 76 -4.30 -7.47 21.99
CA VAL A 76 -3.79 -8.69 22.62
C VAL A 76 -4.67 -9.10 23.79
N GLY A 77 -5.11 -8.14 24.60
CA GLY A 77 -5.92 -8.39 25.79
C GLY A 77 -5.80 -7.25 26.80
N LEU A 78 -6.29 -7.48 28.01
CA LEU A 78 -6.04 -6.61 29.16
C LEU A 78 -4.86 -7.14 29.98
N SER A 79 -4.01 -6.24 30.43
CA SER A 79 -2.99 -6.51 31.44
C SER A 79 -3.64 -6.67 32.82
N ASP A 80 -2.92 -7.28 33.76
CA ASP A 80 -3.35 -7.41 35.16
C ASP A 80 -3.72 -6.06 35.80
N ASP A 81 -3.07 -4.97 35.38
CA ASP A 81 -3.32 -3.60 35.83
C ASP A 81 -4.55 -2.94 35.17
N GLY A 82 -5.33 -3.66 34.36
CA GLY A 82 -6.49 -3.14 33.63
C GLY A 82 -6.16 -2.29 32.40
N GLN A 83 -4.90 -2.25 31.98
CA GLN A 83 -4.46 -1.54 30.78
C GLN A 83 -4.64 -2.41 29.52
N VAL A 84 -4.97 -1.78 28.39
CA VAL A 84 -5.11 -2.48 27.11
C VAL A 84 -3.73 -2.78 26.55
N VAL A 85 -3.50 -4.03 26.16
CA VAL A 85 -2.26 -4.47 25.52
C VAL A 85 -2.49 -4.51 24.01
N PHE A 86 -1.66 -3.79 23.29
CA PHE A 86 -1.65 -3.79 21.84
C PHE A 86 -0.34 -4.36 21.31
N ARG A 87 -0.43 -5.06 20.18
CA ARG A 87 0.73 -5.50 19.41
C ARG A 87 0.71 -4.81 18.07
N PHE A 88 1.74 -4.02 17.82
CA PHE A 88 2.01 -3.46 16.51
C PHE A 88 2.89 -4.41 15.72
N ARG A 89 2.57 -4.61 14.45
CA ARG A 89 3.33 -5.41 13.50
C ARG A 89 3.52 -4.64 12.22
N GLU A 90 4.77 -4.46 11.83
CA GLU A 90 5.13 -3.97 10.51
C GLU A 90 5.69 -5.11 9.66
N GLN A 91 5.16 -5.24 8.45
CA GLN A 91 5.64 -6.14 7.42
C GLN A 91 6.15 -5.31 6.25
N GLN A 92 7.38 -5.57 5.82
CA GLN A 92 7.98 -4.93 4.67
C GLN A 92 8.22 -5.95 3.56
N ILE A 93 7.95 -5.55 2.32
CA ILE A 93 8.18 -6.33 1.12
C ILE A 93 9.09 -5.51 0.21
N LEU A 94 10.30 -6.02 -0.03
CA LEU A 94 11.24 -5.47 -0.99
C LEU A 94 11.02 -6.16 -2.33
N SER A 95 10.60 -5.39 -3.34
CA SER A 95 10.40 -5.90 -4.70
C SER A 95 11.12 -4.99 -5.69
N ASN A 96 11.85 -5.59 -6.62
CA ASN A 96 12.44 -4.91 -7.78
C ASN A 96 11.58 -5.05 -9.05
N GLU A 97 10.29 -5.36 -8.90
CA GLU A 97 9.37 -5.46 -10.02
C GLU A 97 9.28 -4.15 -10.81
N THR A 98 9.24 -4.32 -12.13
CA THR A 98 8.99 -3.28 -13.12
C THR A 98 7.88 -3.70 -14.08
N THR A 99 7.42 -2.77 -14.89
CA THR A 99 6.46 -2.99 -15.97
C THR A 99 6.86 -4.16 -16.86
N LEU A 100 8.16 -4.31 -17.15
CA LEU A 100 8.71 -5.37 -18.00
C LEU A 100 8.82 -6.72 -17.30
N THR A 101 9.07 -6.77 -16.00
CA THR A 101 9.10 -8.05 -15.26
C THR A 101 7.71 -8.60 -15.04
N GLN A 102 6.66 -7.77 -15.11
CA GLN A 102 5.27 -8.24 -15.07
C GLN A 102 4.67 -8.51 -16.45
N MET A 103 5.13 -7.79 -17.48
CA MET A 103 4.62 -7.88 -18.85
C MET A 103 5.59 -8.70 -19.70
N GLY A 104 5.26 -9.95 -20.00
CA GLY A 104 5.99 -10.75 -20.98
C GLY A 104 6.04 -10.06 -22.35
N GLY A 105 6.87 -10.59 -23.25
CA GLY A 105 7.09 -10.03 -24.59
C GLY A 105 6.60 -10.94 -25.71
N LEU A 106 6.55 -10.39 -26.92
CA LEU A 106 6.46 -11.17 -28.15
C LEU A 106 7.73 -10.90 -28.96
N ALA A 107 8.45 -11.96 -29.31
CA ALA A 107 9.54 -11.88 -30.28
C ALA A 107 9.03 -12.42 -31.62
N ALA A 108 9.00 -11.54 -32.63
CA ALA A 108 8.73 -11.92 -34.00
C ALA A 108 10.05 -12.04 -34.76
N PHE A 109 10.20 -13.12 -35.52
CA PHE A 109 11.35 -13.34 -36.37
C PHE A 109 10.86 -13.38 -37.83
N GLY A 110 11.53 -12.64 -38.71
CA GLY A 110 11.22 -12.67 -40.13
C GLY A 110 11.69 -13.99 -40.75
N ALA A 111 10.78 -14.76 -41.35
CA ALA A 111 11.16 -15.78 -42.32
C ALA A 111 11.21 -15.13 -43.70
N GLN A 112 12.19 -15.49 -44.54
CA GLN A 112 12.15 -15.12 -45.96
C GLN A 112 10.95 -15.84 -46.62
N GLY A 113 9.85 -15.10 -46.85
CA GLY A 113 8.59 -15.60 -47.40
C GLY A 113 7.34 -15.06 -46.68
N SER A 114 6.14 -15.43 -47.13
CA SER A 114 4.83 -14.91 -46.65
C SER A 114 4.40 -15.40 -45.26
N THR A 115 5.27 -16.05 -44.48
CA THR A 115 4.97 -16.61 -43.16
C THR A 115 5.84 -15.97 -42.09
N ALA A 116 5.23 -15.17 -41.22
CA ALA A 116 5.89 -14.65 -40.02
C ALA A 116 5.78 -15.67 -38.87
N ALA A 117 6.89 -15.96 -38.20
CA ALA A 117 6.90 -16.78 -36.99
C ALA A 117 7.08 -15.87 -35.76
N ALA A 118 6.26 -16.09 -34.72
CA ALA A 118 6.36 -15.36 -33.46
C ALA A 118 6.45 -16.35 -32.29
N THR A 119 7.23 -15.99 -31.27
CA THR A 119 7.35 -16.73 -30.02
C THR A 119 7.02 -15.80 -28.86
N ALA A 120 6.23 -16.31 -27.92
CA ALA A 120 5.96 -15.61 -26.66
C ALA A 120 7.17 -15.73 -25.72
N ILE A 121 7.63 -14.60 -25.22
CA ILE A 121 8.65 -14.52 -24.16
C ILE A 121 7.90 -14.28 -22.85
N GLY A 122 8.07 -15.18 -21.88
CA GLY A 122 7.51 -15.00 -20.54
C GLY A 122 8.07 -13.75 -19.84
N PRO A 123 7.36 -13.21 -18.83
CA PRO A 123 7.88 -12.13 -18.00
C PRO A 123 9.23 -12.50 -17.37
N ALA A 124 10.14 -11.53 -17.27
CA ALA A 124 11.39 -11.71 -16.55
C ALA A 124 11.14 -11.89 -15.04
N GLN A 125 11.89 -12.77 -14.38
CA GLN A 125 11.72 -13.01 -12.95
C GLN A 125 12.12 -11.78 -12.14
N ALA A 126 11.21 -11.29 -11.31
CA ALA A 126 11.50 -10.29 -10.30
C ALA A 126 11.95 -10.95 -9.00
N HIS A 127 12.78 -10.24 -8.24
CA HIS A 127 13.17 -10.62 -6.89
C HIS A 127 12.22 -9.95 -5.89
N ILE A 128 11.48 -10.80 -5.15
CA ILE A 128 10.57 -10.37 -4.09
C ILE A 128 11.09 -10.97 -2.79
N GLN A 129 11.47 -10.10 -1.86
CA GLN A 129 11.94 -10.47 -0.53
C GLN A 129 10.97 -9.94 0.52
N VAL A 130 10.37 -10.85 1.26
CA VAL A 130 9.55 -10.51 2.43
C VAL A 130 10.48 -10.47 3.63
N LEU A 131 10.63 -9.29 4.25
CA LEU A 131 11.47 -9.14 5.42
C LEU A 131 10.79 -9.77 6.66
N PRO A 132 11.54 -10.20 7.69
CA PRO A 132 10.92 -10.60 8.95
C PRO A 132 10.06 -9.45 9.50
N PRO A 133 8.87 -9.74 10.06
CA PRO A 133 8.03 -8.71 10.64
C PRO A 133 8.72 -8.09 11.86
N GLN A 134 8.59 -6.77 12.00
CA GLN A 134 8.95 -6.06 13.22
C GLN A 134 7.72 -5.99 14.11
N GLU A 135 7.83 -6.50 15.33
CA GLU A 135 6.72 -6.52 16.29
C GLU A 135 7.09 -5.75 17.56
N VAL A 136 6.16 -4.91 18.02
CA VAL A 136 6.30 -4.16 19.27
C VAL A 136 5.01 -4.32 20.05
N GLU A 137 5.12 -4.76 21.29
CA GLU A 137 4.00 -4.85 22.21
C GLU A 137 4.08 -3.71 23.23
N PHE A 138 2.95 -3.06 23.48
CA PHE A 138 2.89 -1.96 24.43
C PHE A 138 1.54 -1.93 25.16
N LYS A 139 1.56 -1.37 26.36
CA LYS A 139 0.38 -1.17 27.19
C LYS A 139 -0.15 0.26 27.00
N HIS A 140 -1.46 0.40 27.00
CA HIS A 140 -2.15 1.67 26.86
C HIS A 140 -3.23 1.81 27.94
N ASP A 141 -3.12 2.90 28.71
CA ASP A 141 -4.07 3.27 29.75
C ASP A 141 -5.20 4.13 29.14
N PHE A 142 -6.23 3.45 28.65
CA PHE A 142 -7.38 4.10 28.03
C PHE A 142 -8.27 4.85 29.05
N ALA A 143 -8.16 4.54 30.35
CA ALA A 143 -8.87 5.25 31.40
C ALA A 143 -8.31 6.67 31.62
N ARG A 144 -6.98 6.84 31.43
CA ARG A 144 -6.33 8.16 31.43
C ARG A 144 -6.45 8.88 30.09
N LYS A 145 -6.28 8.15 28.99
CA LYS A 145 -6.33 8.71 27.64
C LYS A 145 -7.01 7.73 26.69
N ALA A 146 -8.29 7.95 26.40
CA ALA A 146 -9.07 7.06 25.54
C ALA A 146 -8.61 7.03 24.07
N THR A 147 -7.78 7.98 23.64
CA THR A 147 -7.34 8.13 22.25
C THR A 147 -5.89 7.66 22.06
N LEU A 148 -5.66 6.84 21.04
CA LEU A 148 -4.34 6.45 20.55
C LEU A 148 -4.17 6.92 19.11
N GLU A 149 -3.08 7.62 18.81
CA GLU A 149 -2.74 8.01 17.44
C GLU A 149 -1.54 7.18 16.97
N TYR A 150 -1.69 6.52 15.84
CA TYR A 150 -0.64 5.69 15.26
C TYR A 150 -0.74 5.67 13.73
N ALA A 151 0.39 5.80 13.03
CA ALA A 151 0.46 5.76 11.56
C ALA A 151 -0.55 6.69 10.86
N GLY A 152 -0.81 7.87 11.43
CA GLY A 152 -1.79 8.81 10.90
C GLY A 152 -3.23 8.32 10.97
N VAL A 153 -3.55 7.42 11.91
CA VAL A 153 -4.92 6.99 12.25
C VAL A 153 -5.15 7.28 13.72
N ARG A 154 -6.28 7.92 14.04
CA ARG A 154 -6.72 8.12 15.42
C ARG A 154 -7.69 7.00 15.80
N ILE A 155 -7.41 6.37 16.93
CA ILE A 155 -8.18 5.26 17.47
C ILE A 155 -8.81 5.77 18.77
N LEU A 156 -10.14 5.81 18.79
CA LEU A 156 -10.90 6.14 19.99
C LEU A 156 -11.35 4.84 20.66
N ILE A 157 -10.80 4.54 21.82
CA ILE A 157 -11.18 3.37 22.62
C ILE A 157 -12.41 3.71 23.44
N LEU A 158 -13.52 3.07 23.12
CA LEU A 158 -14.81 3.29 23.79
C LEU A 158 -14.99 2.37 25.01
N GLY A 159 -14.33 1.20 24.98
CA GLY A 159 -14.30 0.28 26.11
C GLY A 159 -13.46 -0.94 25.81
N ALA A 160 -12.89 -1.54 26.87
CA ALA A 160 -12.12 -2.77 26.77
C ALA A 160 -12.50 -3.73 27.90
N THR A 161 -12.63 -5.00 27.52
CA THR A 161 -12.88 -6.14 28.41
C THR A 161 -11.88 -7.24 28.05
N PRO A 162 -11.65 -8.25 28.92
CA PRO A 162 -10.68 -9.31 28.61
C PRO A 162 -10.95 -10.06 27.31
N SER A 163 -12.21 -10.08 26.84
CA SER A 163 -12.65 -10.78 25.64
C SER A 163 -13.00 -9.88 24.46
N GLU A 164 -13.13 -8.57 24.65
CA GLU A 164 -13.59 -7.66 23.60
C GLU A 164 -13.04 -6.25 23.80
N LEU A 165 -12.58 -5.64 22.70
CA LEU A 165 -12.28 -4.23 22.57
C LEU A 165 -13.32 -3.56 21.67
N THR A 166 -13.92 -2.48 22.15
CA THR A 166 -14.82 -1.60 21.38
C THR A 166 -14.11 -0.28 21.10
N TYR A 167 -14.04 0.10 19.83
CA TYR A 167 -13.27 1.26 19.37
C TYR A 167 -13.90 1.91 18.14
N ALA A 168 -13.45 3.12 17.79
CA ALA A 168 -13.74 3.77 16.51
C ALA A 168 -12.44 4.26 15.89
N LEU A 169 -12.40 4.31 14.55
CA LEU A 169 -11.26 4.81 13.80
C LEU A 169 -11.64 6.13 13.13
N GLU A 170 -10.79 7.12 13.28
CA GLU A 170 -10.91 8.43 12.64
C GLU A 170 -9.65 8.68 11.80
N LYS A 171 -9.85 9.24 10.61
CA LYS A 171 -8.73 9.72 9.81
C LYS A 171 -8.45 11.18 10.20
N PRO A 172 -7.26 11.53 10.68
CA PRO A 172 -6.88 12.93 10.82
C PRO A 172 -6.93 13.60 9.45
N GLU A 173 -7.61 14.74 9.37
CA GLU A 173 -7.73 15.58 8.16
C GLU A 173 -6.38 16.01 7.61
#